data_AF-A4I6L5-F1
#
_entry.id   AF-A4I6L5-F1
#
_cell.length_a   1.000
_cell.length_b   1.000
_cell.length_c   1.000
_cell.angle_alpha   90.00
_cell.angle_beta   90.00
_cell.angle_gamma   90.00
#
_symmetry.space_group_name_H-M   'P 1'
#
loop_
_entity.id
_entity.type
_entity.pdbx_description
1 polymer ?
#
loop_
_entity_poly.entity_id
_entity_poly.type
_entity_poly.pdbx_seq_one_letter_code
_entity_poly.pdbx_strand_id
1 'polypeptide(L)'
;MEPKRSGNMACVERERERNYRRHLERLNNQRCRIDNTIPDSYAYVRPIGSMRGNPARVEQVNRDNQKLVEKMVHIMNTRGGVDTSEPWRDCNKAINSQRRRNQEQAKIALENAKLLERLERAQPTYRSEKFEADRRRNEEFAARASRYPYQPMDRTSY
;
A
#
# COMPACT_ATOMS: atom_id res chain seq x y z
N MET A 1 17.71 25.88 75.68
CA MET A 1 17.14 26.81 76.69
C MET A 1 16.36 27.85 75.92
N GLU A 2 15.03 27.73 75.88
CA GLU A 2 14.22 28.83 75.35
C GLU A 2 14.36 30.05 76.28
N PRO A 3 14.53 31.27 75.75
CA PRO A 3 14.62 32.45 76.58
C PRO A 3 13.33 32.62 77.40
N LYS A 4 13.46 32.91 78.70
CA LYS A 4 12.33 33.16 79.59
C LYS A 4 11.48 34.30 78.99
N ARG A 5 10.25 33.98 78.57
CA ARG A 5 9.30 34.95 78.00
C ARG A 5 8.96 35.98 79.09
N SER A 6 9.59 37.15 79.04
CA SER A 6 9.23 38.30 79.86
C SER A 6 7.75 38.63 79.64
N GLY A 7 7.01 39.05 80.67
CA GLY A 7 5.57 39.35 80.55
C GLY A 7 5.24 40.31 79.40
N ASN A 8 6.14 41.26 79.10
CA ASN A 8 6.03 42.14 77.93
C ASN A 8 6.12 41.39 76.60
N MET A 9 6.99 40.38 76.49
CA MET A 9 7.15 39.58 75.28
C MET A 9 5.93 38.71 74.97
N ALA A 10 5.31 38.13 76.00
CA ALA A 10 4.10 37.31 75.81
C ALA A 10 2.93 38.14 75.25
N CYS A 11 2.78 39.39 75.70
CA CYS A 11 1.79 40.32 75.15
C CYS A 11 2.07 40.66 73.67
N VAL A 12 3.34 40.91 73.33
CA VAL A 12 3.77 41.20 71.94
C VAL A 12 3.52 40.01 71.02
N GLU A 13 3.81 38.79 71.46
CA GLU A 13 3.55 37.57 70.67
C GLU A 13 2.06 37.38 70.41
N ARG A 14 1.23 37.54 71.44
CA ARG A 14 -0.24 37.43 71.31
C ARG A 14 -0.79 38.49 70.35
N GLU A 15 -0.25 39.71 70.39
CA GLU A 15 -0.62 40.78 69.46
C GLU A 15 -0.19 40.46 68.02
N ARG A 16 1.01 39.92 67.82
CA ARG A 16 1.49 39.45 66.51
C ARG A 16 0.60 38.35 65.94
N GLU A 17 0.25 37.35 66.74
CA GLU A 17 -0.67 36.29 66.33
C GLU A 17 -2.04 36.84 65.92
N ARG A 18 -2.56 37.82 66.68
CA ARG A 18 -3.84 38.47 66.38
C ARG A 18 -3.78 39.24 65.06
N ASN A 19 -2.70 39.98 64.82
CA ASN A 19 -2.49 40.71 63.58
C ASN A 19 -2.30 39.77 62.39
N TYR A 20 -1.60 38.65 62.60
CA TYR A 20 -1.43 37.62 61.58
C TYR A 20 -2.75 36.96 61.20
N ARG A 21 -3.60 36.60 62.18
CA ARG A 21 -4.95 36.09 61.90
C ARG A 21 -5.79 37.08 61.09
N ARG A 22 -5.78 38.36 61.48
CA ARG A 22 -6.48 39.43 60.74
C ARG A 22 -5.94 39.59 59.32
N HIS A 23 -4.64 39.39 59.10
CA HIS A 23 -4.05 39.40 57.76
C HIS A 23 -4.54 38.22 56.91
N LEU A 24 -4.56 37.00 57.46
CA LEU A 24 -5.08 35.83 56.76
C LEU A 24 -6.56 35.97 56.40
N GLU A 25 -7.38 36.53 57.29
CA GLU A 25 -8.79 36.85 56.99
C GLU A 25 -8.92 37.83 55.81
N ARG A 26 -8.03 38.83 55.72
CA ARG A 26 -8.02 39.75 54.57
C ARG A 26 -7.64 39.05 53.27
N LEU A 27 -6.67 38.14 53.30
CA LEU A 27 -6.26 37.37 52.13
C LEU A 27 -7.37 36.44 51.64
N ASN A 28 -8.03 35.73 52.55
CA ASN A 28 -9.14 34.82 52.20
C ASN A 28 -10.35 35.57 51.64
N ASN A 29 -10.62 36.77 52.15
CA ASN A 29 -11.75 37.59 51.69
C ASN A 29 -11.42 38.45 50.46
N GLN A 30 -10.17 38.40 49.96
CA GLN A 30 -9.77 39.17 48.79
C GLN A 30 -10.39 38.57 47.52
N ARG A 31 -11.21 39.35 46.82
CA ARG A 31 -11.82 38.94 45.54
C ARG A 31 -10.79 39.00 44.43
N CYS A 32 -10.75 37.96 43.58
CA CYS A 32 -10.01 38.01 42.32
C CYS A 32 -10.59 39.13 41.44
N ARG A 33 -9.73 40.01 40.93
CA ARG A 33 -10.14 41.10 40.01
C ARG A 33 -10.07 40.69 38.55
N ILE A 34 -9.44 39.55 38.27
CA ILE A 34 -9.25 38.98 36.94
C ILE A 34 -9.91 37.62 36.94
N ASP A 35 -10.81 37.41 35.99
CA ASP A 35 -11.44 36.11 35.74
C ASP A 35 -10.42 35.19 35.07
N ASN A 36 -9.83 34.30 35.87
CA ASN A 36 -8.90 33.26 35.39
C ASN A 36 -9.64 31.97 34.97
N THR A 37 -10.96 32.00 34.89
CA THR A 37 -11.77 30.84 34.48
C THR A 37 -11.63 30.61 32.98
N ILE A 38 -11.59 29.35 32.57
CA ILE A 38 -11.55 28.99 31.16
C ILE A 38 -12.89 29.39 30.53
N PRO A 39 -12.91 30.17 29.44
CA PRO A 39 -14.15 30.55 28.78
C PRO A 39 -14.86 29.31 28.22
N ASP A 40 -16.19 29.26 28.35
CA ASP A 40 -17.02 28.12 27.95
C ASP A 40 -16.82 27.69 26.48
N SER A 41 -16.48 28.65 25.61
CA SER A 41 -16.19 28.37 24.19
C SER A 41 -14.97 27.48 23.97
N TYR A 42 -14.07 27.38 24.96
CA TYR A 42 -12.85 26.56 24.91
C TYR A 42 -12.95 25.27 25.72
N ALA A 43 -14.14 24.92 26.23
CA ALA A 43 -14.38 23.62 26.83
C ALA A 43 -14.38 22.52 25.74
N TYR A 44 -13.23 22.28 25.10
CA TYR A 44 -12.97 21.10 24.27
C TYR A 44 -12.89 19.80 25.09
N VAL A 45 -13.26 19.86 26.37
CA VAL A 45 -13.48 18.67 27.19
C VAL A 45 -14.77 18.03 26.71
N ARG A 46 -14.66 17.22 25.65
CA ARG A 46 -15.64 16.16 25.41
C ARG A 46 -15.68 15.35 26.71
N PRO A 47 -16.80 15.32 27.45
CA PRO A 47 -16.82 14.65 28.75
C PRO A 47 -16.35 13.21 28.57
N ILE A 48 -15.37 12.81 29.37
CA ILE A 48 -14.85 11.44 29.40
C ILE A 48 -16.05 10.49 29.55
N GLY A 49 -16.35 9.73 28.49
CA GLY A 49 -17.51 8.84 28.44
C GLY A 49 -18.56 9.15 27.37
N SER A 50 -18.63 10.37 26.83
CA SER A 50 -19.63 10.69 25.77
C SER A 50 -19.39 9.88 24.49
N MET A 51 -18.14 9.49 24.22
CA MET A 51 -17.82 8.57 23.12
C MET A 51 -18.29 7.13 23.32
N ARG A 52 -18.62 6.70 24.55
CA ARG A 52 -19.21 5.36 24.79
C ARG A 52 -20.61 5.25 24.20
N GLY A 53 -21.28 6.37 23.94
CA GLY A 53 -22.66 6.42 23.46
C GLY A 53 -22.84 6.32 21.95
N ASN A 54 -21.78 6.28 21.12
CA ASN A 54 -21.96 6.18 19.67
C ASN A 54 -21.97 4.69 19.24
N PRO A 55 -23.15 4.09 18.98
CA PRO A 55 -23.25 2.67 18.63
C PRO A 55 -22.46 2.34 17.35
N ALA A 56 -22.42 3.25 16.37
CA ALA A 56 -21.66 3.04 15.14
C ALA A 56 -20.15 2.92 15.38
N ARG A 57 -19.61 3.67 16.34
CA ARG A 57 -18.19 3.54 16.74
C ARG A 57 -17.92 2.21 17.44
N VAL A 58 -18.83 1.78 18.32
CA VAL A 58 -18.72 0.49 19.01
C VAL A 58 -18.76 -0.66 18.01
N GLU A 59 -19.68 -0.61 17.04
CA GLU A 59 -19.75 -1.58 15.95
C GLU A 59 -18.46 -1.62 15.12
N GLN A 60 -17.90 -0.46 14.78
CA GLN A 60 -16.65 -0.38 14.03
C GLN A 60 -15.50 -1.05 14.78
N VAL A 61 -15.35 -0.75 16.08
CA VAL A 61 -14.35 -1.38 16.94
C VAL A 61 -14.55 -2.90 17.01
N ASN A 62 -15.79 -3.37 17.11
CA ASN A 62 -16.09 -4.80 17.13
C ASN A 62 -15.72 -5.49 15.82
N ARG A 63 -16.03 -4.87 14.67
CA ARG A 63 -15.64 -5.40 13.33
C ARG A 63 -14.12 -5.45 13.16
N ASP A 64 -13.42 -4.42 13.61
CA ASP A 64 -11.96 -4.37 13.50
C ASP A 64 -11.30 -5.40 14.42
N ASN A 65 -11.83 -5.61 15.62
CA ASN A 65 -11.40 -6.66 16.53
C ASN A 65 -11.61 -8.06 15.93
N GLN A 66 -12.75 -8.31 15.27
CA GLN A 66 -12.99 -9.57 14.57
C GLN A 66 -11.95 -9.83 13.47
N LYS A 67 -11.69 -8.84 12.61
CA LYS A 67 -10.66 -8.94 11.56
C LYS A 67 -9.26 -9.19 12.14
N LEU A 68 -8.94 -8.55 13.28
CA LEU A 68 -7.66 -8.76 13.94
C LEU A 68 -7.52 -10.20 14.44
N VAL A 69 -8.56 -10.73 15.08
CA VAL A 69 -8.60 -12.12 15.56
C VAL A 69 -8.46 -13.09 14.39
N GLU A 70 -9.18 -12.89 13.29
CA GLU A 70 -9.04 -13.73 12.08
C GLU A 70 -7.61 -13.75 11.54
N LYS A 71 -6.95 -12.58 11.48
CA LYS A 71 -5.55 -12.47 11.06
C LYS A 71 -4.61 -13.18 12.03
N MET A 72 -4.82 -13.03 13.34
CA MET A 72 -4.03 -13.73 14.35
C MET A 72 -4.19 -15.24 14.24
N VAL A 73 -5.43 -15.74 14.08
CA VAL A 73 -5.72 -17.16 13.88
C VAL A 73 -5.05 -17.67 12.60
N HIS A 74 -5.09 -16.91 11.50
CA HIS A 74 -4.41 -17.27 10.27
C HIS A 74 -2.89 -17.36 10.46
N ILE A 75 -2.28 -16.40 11.16
CA ILE A 75 -0.84 -16.41 11.46
C ILE A 75 -0.47 -17.55 12.42
N MET A 76 -1.34 -17.89 13.37
CA MET A 76 -1.11 -19.02 14.28
C MET A 76 -1.20 -20.37 13.55
N ASN A 77 -2.14 -20.50 12.63
CA ASN A 77 -2.37 -21.75 11.87
C ASN A 77 -1.37 -21.92 10.73
N THR A 78 -1.00 -20.82 10.08
CA THR A 78 0.01 -20.80 9.02
C THR A 78 1.36 -20.64 9.69
N ARG A 79 2.12 -21.73 9.86
CA ARG A 79 3.53 -21.63 10.25
C ARG A 79 4.19 -20.63 9.32
N GLY A 80 4.45 -19.42 9.81
CA GLY A 80 4.92 -18.30 9.00
C GLY A 80 6.09 -18.74 8.14
N GLY A 81 5.81 -19.02 6.87
CA GLY A 81 6.82 -19.33 5.88
C GLY A 81 7.55 -18.02 5.63
N VAL A 82 8.59 -17.76 6.41
CA VAL A 82 9.58 -16.76 6.08
C VAL A 82 10.15 -17.21 4.74
N ASP A 83 9.79 -16.52 3.66
CA ASP A 83 10.29 -16.77 2.28
C ASP A 83 11.80 -16.57 2.16
N THR A 84 12.47 -16.22 3.26
CA THR A 84 13.92 -16.24 3.42
C THR A 84 14.47 -17.65 3.67
N SER A 85 13.80 -18.72 3.23
CA SER A 85 14.50 -19.98 3.03
C SER A 85 15.34 -19.83 1.76
N GLU A 86 16.64 -20.03 1.91
CA GLU A 86 17.57 -19.98 0.78
C GLU A 86 17.05 -20.91 -0.34
N PRO A 87 16.98 -20.45 -1.60
CA PRO A 87 16.22 -21.10 -2.66
C PRO A 87 16.61 -22.55 -2.96
N TRP A 88 17.79 -23.00 -2.50
CA TRP A 88 18.25 -24.38 -2.61
C TRP A 88 17.71 -25.35 -1.54
N ARG A 89 17.17 -24.86 -0.41
CA ARG A 89 16.62 -25.71 0.67
C ARG A 89 15.27 -26.32 0.32
N ASP A 90 14.54 -25.72 -0.61
CA ASP A 90 13.31 -26.28 -1.12
C ASP A 90 13.62 -27.38 -2.15
N CYS A 91 14.01 -28.56 -1.68
CA CYS A 91 14.16 -29.75 -2.50
C CYS A 91 12.85 -30.10 -3.27
N ASN A 92 11.70 -29.63 -2.78
CA ASN A 92 10.42 -29.73 -3.48
C ASN A 92 10.24 -28.71 -4.62
N LYS A 93 10.93 -27.55 -4.59
CA LYS A 93 10.86 -26.56 -5.69
C LYS A 93 11.40 -27.14 -6.99
N ALA A 94 12.42 -28.01 -6.96
CA ALA A 94 12.96 -28.64 -8.18
C ALA A 94 11.97 -29.62 -8.84
N ILE A 95 11.30 -30.47 -8.06
CA ILE A 95 10.30 -31.41 -8.59
C ILE A 95 9.07 -30.66 -9.10
N ASN A 96 8.58 -29.70 -8.32
CA ASN A 96 7.44 -28.88 -8.72
C ASN A 96 7.77 -27.99 -9.91
N SER A 97 8.99 -27.47 -10.02
CA SER A 97 9.42 -26.69 -11.18
C SER A 97 9.51 -27.55 -12.43
N GLN A 98 10.00 -28.80 -12.34
CA GLN A 98 10.00 -29.71 -13.49
C GLN A 98 8.58 -30.03 -13.94
N ARG A 99 7.67 -30.34 -13.00
CA ARG A 99 6.26 -30.59 -13.32
C ARG A 99 5.63 -29.36 -14.01
N ARG A 100 5.87 -28.15 -13.50
CA ARG A 100 5.37 -26.91 -14.13
C ARG A 100 5.95 -26.71 -15.52
N ARG A 101 7.27 -26.89 -15.70
CA ARG A 101 7.92 -26.80 -17.01
C ARG A 101 7.32 -27.77 -18.02
N ASN A 102 7.08 -29.01 -17.62
CA ASN A 102 6.47 -30.01 -18.50
C ASN A 102 5.03 -29.62 -18.88
N GLN A 103 4.26 -29.08 -17.94
CA GLN A 103 2.89 -28.58 -18.22
C GLN A 103 2.92 -27.38 -19.17
N GLU A 104 3.86 -26.46 -19.01
CA GLU A 104 4.03 -25.31 -19.91
C GLU A 104 4.48 -25.75 -21.31
N GLN A 105 5.44 -26.67 -21.40
CA GLN A 105 5.87 -27.25 -22.67
C GLN A 105 4.71 -27.97 -23.40
N ALA A 106 3.87 -28.71 -22.68
CA ALA A 106 2.69 -29.34 -23.25
C ALA A 106 1.68 -28.31 -23.79
N LYS A 107 1.48 -27.19 -23.08
CA LYS A 107 0.64 -26.08 -23.55
C LYS A 107 1.21 -25.45 -24.83
N ILE A 108 2.51 -25.14 -24.83
CA ILE A 108 3.20 -24.56 -26.00
C ILE A 108 3.10 -25.50 -27.20
N ALA A 109 3.28 -26.81 -27.00
CA ALA A 109 3.15 -27.79 -28.08
C ALA A 109 1.73 -27.82 -28.67
N LEU A 110 0.70 -27.75 -27.83
CA LEU A 110 -0.69 -27.69 -28.26
C LEU A 110 -1.01 -26.40 -29.02
N GLU A 111 -0.50 -25.26 -28.54
CA GLU A 111 -0.65 -23.97 -29.20
C GLU A 111 0.05 -23.94 -30.57
N ASN A 112 1.27 -24.49 -30.65
CA ASN A 112 2.02 -24.61 -31.89
C ASN A 112 1.32 -25.53 -32.90
N ALA A 113 0.74 -26.65 -32.45
CA ALA A 113 -0.05 -27.53 -33.32
C ALA A 113 -1.27 -26.79 -33.89
N LYS A 114 -1.96 -25.99 -33.06
CA LYS A 114 -3.10 -25.17 -33.50
C LYS A 114 -2.69 -24.05 -34.45
N LEU A 115 -1.52 -23.44 -34.24
CA LEU A 115 -0.96 -22.44 -35.16
C LEU A 115 -0.57 -23.08 -36.50
N LEU A 116 0.04 -24.27 -36.48
CA LEU A 116 0.39 -25.01 -37.68
C LEU A 116 -0.87 -25.34 -38.51
N GLU A 117 -1.91 -25.88 -37.87
CA GLU A 117 -3.19 -26.16 -38.53
C GLU A 117 -3.80 -24.89 -39.17
N ARG A 118 -3.67 -23.74 -38.51
CA ARG A 118 -4.12 -22.45 -39.06
C ARG A 118 -3.29 -22.01 -40.26
N LEU A 119 -1.97 -22.21 -40.22
CA LEU A 119 -1.06 -21.87 -41.32
C LEU A 119 -1.30 -22.76 -42.54
N GLU A 120 -1.51 -24.06 -42.33
CA GLU A 120 -1.83 -25.02 -43.40
C GLU A 120 -3.17 -24.71 -44.08
N ARG A 121 -4.15 -24.23 -43.32
CA ARG A 121 -5.45 -23.81 -43.87
C ARG A 121 -5.43 -22.42 -44.50
N ALA A 122 -4.43 -21.61 -44.20
CA ALA A 122 -4.35 -20.25 -44.71
C ALA A 122 -4.13 -20.28 -46.23
N GLN A 123 -5.11 -19.78 -46.97
CA GLN A 123 -4.99 -19.64 -48.42
C GLN A 123 -4.10 -18.43 -48.75
N PRO A 124 -3.22 -18.52 -49.76
CA PRO A 124 -2.45 -17.38 -50.20
C PRO A 124 -3.41 -16.29 -50.71
N THR A 125 -3.26 -15.07 -50.21
CA THR A 125 -4.10 -13.92 -50.65
C THR A 125 -3.81 -13.54 -52.11
N TYR A 126 -2.64 -13.90 -52.61
CA TYR A 126 -2.20 -13.61 -53.96
C TYR A 126 -2.08 -14.87 -54.81
N ARG A 127 -2.37 -14.74 -56.11
CA ARG A 127 -2.18 -15.80 -57.10
C ARG A 127 -0.76 -15.70 -57.64
N SER A 128 0.12 -16.61 -57.25
CA SER A 128 1.50 -16.70 -57.74
C SER A 128 1.56 -16.73 -59.27
N GLU A 129 0.70 -17.53 -59.89
CA GLU A 129 0.59 -17.65 -61.36
C GLU A 129 0.32 -16.30 -62.04
N LYS A 130 -0.55 -15.46 -61.43
CA LYS A 130 -0.84 -14.12 -61.94
C LYS A 130 0.42 -13.26 -61.88
N PHE A 131 1.15 -13.29 -60.77
CA PHE A 131 2.39 -12.51 -60.65
C PHE A 131 3.46 -12.98 -61.61
N GLU A 132 3.59 -14.28 -61.86
CA GLU A 132 4.53 -14.77 -62.87
C GLU A 132 4.14 -14.32 -64.28
N ALA A 133 2.86 -14.34 -64.62
CA ALA A 133 2.35 -13.85 -65.90
C ALA A 133 2.53 -12.34 -66.07
N ASP A 134 2.18 -11.56 -65.05
CA ASP A 134 2.36 -10.11 -65.02
C ASP A 134 3.84 -9.72 -65.09
N ARG A 135 4.72 -10.48 -64.41
CA ARG A 135 6.18 -10.31 -64.50
C ARG A 135 6.67 -10.52 -65.92
N ARG A 136 6.29 -11.62 -66.59
CA ARG A 136 6.67 -11.89 -67.99
C ARG A 136 6.25 -10.75 -68.92
N ARG A 137 5.02 -10.26 -68.79
CA ARG A 137 4.54 -9.10 -69.57
C ARG A 137 5.35 -7.84 -69.28
N ASN A 138 5.65 -7.58 -68.02
CA ASN A 138 6.47 -6.42 -67.63
C ASN A 138 7.89 -6.52 -68.18
N GLU A 139 8.49 -7.71 -68.21
CA GLU A 139 9.80 -7.95 -68.83
C GLU A 139 9.76 -7.67 -70.33
N GLU A 140 8.70 -8.09 -71.03
CA GLU A 140 8.51 -7.75 -72.45
C GLU A 140 8.37 -6.24 -72.67
N PHE A 141 7.60 -5.54 -71.83
CA PHE A 141 7.46 -4.09 -71.91
C PHE A 141 8.78 -3.37 -71.61
N ALA A 142 9.52 -3.82 -70.61
CA ALA A 142 10.83 -3.27 -70.27
C ALA A 142 11.82 -3.43 -71.42
N ALA A 143 11.87 -4.61 -72.05
CA ALA A 143 12.73 -4.86 -73.21
C ALA A 143 12.36 -4.00 -74.42
N ARG A 144 11.08 -3.68 -74.62
CA ARG A 144 10.62 -2.80 -75.71
C ARG A 144 10.91 -1.32 -75.42
N ALA A 145 10.81 -0.90 -74.16
CA ALA A 145 11.04 0.49 -73.74
C ALA A 145 12.53 0.82 -73.57
N SER A 146 13.39 -0.18 -73.40
CA SER A 146 14.82 0.01 -73.18
C SER A 146 15.56 0.38 -74.45
N ARG A 147 16.35 1.46 -74.39
CA ARG A 147 17.28 1.85 -75.46
C ARG A 147 18.43 0.85 -75.68
N TYR A 148 18.76 0.10 -74.63
CA TYR A 148 19.87 -0.85 -74.56
C TYR A 148 19.32 -2.26 -74.33
N PRO A 149 20.05 -3.33 -74.69
CA PRO A 149 19.58 -4.70 -74.49
C PRO A 149 19.22 -4.96 -73.02
N TYR A 150 17.95 -5.27 -72.78
CA TYR A 150 17.41 -5.56 -71.46
C TYR A 150 17.78 -6.99 -71.03
N GLN A 151 18.24 -7.12 -69.78
CA GLN A 151 18.50 -8.39 -69.14
C GLN A 151 17.34 -8.72 -68.18
N PRO A 152 16.65 -9.85 -68.36
CA PRO A 152 15.62 -10.30 -67.42
C PRO A 152 16.19 -10.44 -66.01
N MET A 153 15.37 -10.09 -65.02
CA MET A 153 15.67 -10.34 -63.60
C MET A 153 15.45 -11.83 -63.30
N ASP A 154 16.34 -12.67 -63.81
CA ASP A 154 16.36 -14.06 -63.39
C ASP A 154 17.12 -14.21 -62.08
N ARG A 155 16.58 -15.12 -61.26
CA ARG A 155 16.95 -15.34 -59.87
C ARG A 155 18.47 -15.41 -59.77
N THR A 156 19.05 -14.53 -58.95
CA THR A 156 20.39 -14.67 -58.43
C THR A 156 20.63 -16.13 -58.09
N SER A 157 21.47 -16.79 -58.89
CA SER A 157 22.09 -18.06 -58.56
C SER A 157 22.85 -17.85 -57.25
N TYR A 158 22.28 -18.32 -56.13
CA TYR A 158 23.03 -18.54 -54.91
C TYR A 158 23.63 -19.95 -54.95
#